data_AF-A0A7X3X7F1-F1
#
_entry.id   AF-A0A7X3X7F1-F1
#
_cell.length_a   1.000
_cell.length_b   1.000
_cell.length_c   1.000
_cell.angle_alpha   90.00
_cell.angle_beta   90.00
_cell.angle_gamma   90.00
#
_symmetry.space_group_name_H-M   'P 1'
#
loop_
_entity.id
_entity.type
_entity.pdbx_description
1 polymer ?
#
loop_
_entity_poly.entity_id
_entity_poly.type
_entity_poly.pdbx_seq_one_letter_code
_entity_poly.pdbx_strand_id
1 'polypeptide(L)'
;MPEDQYDAADSAEEGRPQLRMWDEAGQETAIGSLDDGERRWKILVIAEPVAEDLVRGWLSFRLDDEKYDTAPVILEETVARVVERAAELPEPMLQQLFSSARR
;
A
#
# COMPACT_ATOMS: atom_id res chain seq x y z
N MET A 1 -23.80 -29.21 39.08
CA MET A 1 -23.71 -29.51 37.64
C MET A 1 -23.20 -28.25 36.96
N PRO A 2 -21.95 -28.20 36.50
CA PRO A 2 -21.53 -27.17 35.55
C PRO A 2 -21.74 -27.69 34.13
N GLU A 3 -22.39 -26.88 33.30
CA GLU A 3 -22.54 -27.13 31.86
C GLU A 3 -21.31 -26.58 31.13
N ASP A 4 -20.56 -27.49 30.50
CA ASP A 4 -19.64 -27.21 29.41
C ASP A 4 -20.41 -26.53 28.26
N GLN A 5 -20.06 -25.30 27.92
CA GLN A 5 -20.35 -24.72 26.62
C GLN A 5 -19.05 -24.17 26.02
N TYR A 6 -18.58 -24.93 25.04
CA TYR A 6 -17.66 -24.48 24.00
C TYR A 6 -18.21 -23.23 23.32
N ASP A 7 -17.41 -22.17 23.25
CA ASP A 7 -17.37 -21.33 22.05
C ASP A 7 -15.93 -20.88 21.85
N ALA A 8 -15.20 -21.73 21.13
CA ALA A 8 -13.98 -21.34 20.46
C ALA A 8 -14.38 -20.63 19.16
N ALA A 9 -14.59 -19.32 19.22
CA ALA A 9 -14.35 -18.45 18.08
C ALA A 9 -12.83 -18.20 18.07
N ASP A 10 -12.00 -18.87 17.26
CA ASP A 10 -12.03 -18.90 15.79
C ASP A 10 -12.42 -17.55 15.19
N SER A 11 -11.47 -16.63 15.23
CA SER A 11 -10.94 -16.02 14.01
C SER A 11 -9.91 -14.99 14.45
N ALA A 12 -8.65 -15.33 14.23
CA ALA A 12 -7.60 -14.33 14.15
C ALA A 12 -8.10 -13.24 13.20
N GLU A 13 -8.21 -12.00 13.67
CA GLU A 13 -8.29 -10.85 12.78
C GLU A 13 -6.96 -10.76 12.03
N GLU A 14 -6.85 -11.56 10.98
CA GLU A 14 -5.86 -11.46 9.94
C GLU A 14 -5.90 -10.04 9.39
N GLY A 15 -4.83 -9.30 9.66
CA GLY A 15 -4.23 -8.42 8.67
C GLY A 15 -5.11 -7.31 8.11
N ARG A 16 -5.73 -6.47 8.96
CA ARG A 16 -5.98 -5.09 8.53
C ARG A 16 -4.65 -4.34 8.68
N PRO A 17 -3.98 -3.91 7.59
CA PRO A 17 -2.81 -3.06 7.73
C PRO A 17 -3.26 -1.79 8.45
N GLN A 18 -2.84 -1.65 9.70
CA GLN A 18 -3.05 -0.45 10.50
C GLN A 18 -2.37 0.71 9.75
N LEU A 19 -3.21 1.52 9.10
CA LEU A 19 -2.87 2.74 8.39
C LEU A 19 -2.24 3.71 9.41
N ARG A 20 -0.91 3.66 9.57
CA ARG A 20 -0.18 4.60 10.41
C ARG A 20 -0.03 5.90 9.63
N MET A 21 -0.91 6.85 9.93
CA MET A 21 -0.87 8.24 9.47
C MET A 21 0.51 8.85 9.73
N TRP A 22 1.09 9.42 8.69
CA TRP A 22 1.99 10.56 8.80
C TRP A 22 1.37 11.66 7.92
N ASP A 23 0.60 12.56 8.53
CA ASP A 23 0.26 13.87 7.97
C ASP A 23 1.57 14.61 7.63
N GLU A 24 1.72 15.36 6.54
CA GLU A 24 0.84 16.42 6.05
C GLU A 24 0.85 16.44 4.49
N ALA A 25 -0.36 16.50 3.88
CA ALA A 25 -0.70 16.64 2.45
C ALA A 25 -0.96 15.37 1.59
N GLY A 26 -0.57 14.16 1.99
CA GLY A 26 -0.82 12.94 1.20
C GLY A 26 -1.35 11.75 2.02
N GLN A 27 -2.34 11.02 1.49
CA GLN A 27 -2.82 9.77 2.09
C GLN A 27 -1.91 8.62 1.65
N GLU A 28 -1.23 8.00 2.62
CA GLU A 28 -0.45 6.78 2.41
C GLU A 28 -1.30 5.53 2.70
N THR A 29 -1.26 4.53 1.83
CA THR A 29 -2.01 3.28 1.99
C THR A 29 -1.15 2.09 1.58
N ALA A 30 -1.03 1.08 2.45
CA ALA A 30 -0.34 -0.15 2.11
C ALA A 30 -1.21 -0.99 1.17
N ILE A 31 -0.68 -1.37 0.01
CA ILE A 31 -1.41 -2.13 -1.02
C ILE A 31 -0.87 -3.55 -1.21
N GLY A 32 0.32 -3.86 -0.67
CA GLY A 32 0.87 -5.20 -0.75
C GLY A 32 2.36 -5.27 -0.43
N SER A 33 3.01 -6.31 -0.96
CA SER A 33 4.46 -6.51 -0.86
C SER A 33 5.03 -6.98 -2.20
N LEU A 34 6.21 -6.49 -2.54
CA LEU A 34 6.97 -6.89 -3.73
C LEU A 34 8.15 -7.77 -3.31
N ASP A 35 8.33 -8.91 -3.96
CA ASP A 35 9.52 -9.73 -3.81
C ASP A 35 10.50 -9.45 -4.96
N ASP A 36 11.71 -9.01 -4.64
CA ASP A 36 12.78 -8.75 -5.61
C ASP A 36 13.71 -9.97 -5.79
N GLY A 37 13.32 -11.14 -5.28
CA GLY A 37 14.11 -12.38 -5.28
C GLY A 37 15.10 -12.50 -4.12
N GLU A 38 15.53 -11.37 -3.54
CA GLU A 38 16.42 -11.33 -2.37
C GLU A 38 15.68 -10.88 -1.10
N ARG A 39 14.72 -9.97 -1.25
CA ARG A 39 14.09 -9.24 -0.15
C ARG A 39 12.63 -8.93 -0.48
N ARG A 40 11.80 -8.86 0.57
CA ARG A 40 10.37 -8.53 0.47
C ARG A 40 10.10 -7.09 0.91
N TRP A 41 9.80 -6.23 -0.06
CA TRP A 41 9.50 -4.83 0.12
C TRP A 41 8.01 -4.62 0.40
N LYS A 42 7.66 -3.72 1.31
CA LYS A 42 6.27 -3.25 1.46
C LYS A 42 5.98 -2.24 0.37
N ILE A 43 4.83 -2.38 -0.29
CA ILE A 43 4.35 -1.44 -1.29
C ILE A 43 3.29 -0.56 -0.65
N LEU A 44 3.54 0.73 -0.67
CA LEU A 44 2.60 1.75 -0.24
C LEU A 44 2.26 2.62 -1.44
N VAL A 45 1.00 3.02 -1.56
CA VAL A 45 0.59 4.09 -2.46
C VAL A 45 0.50 5.38 -1.65
N ILE A 46 1.05 6.46 -2.19
CA ILE A 46 0.92 7.80 -1.65
C ILE A 46 0.07 8.59 -2.63
N ALA A 47 -1.07 9.08 -2.16
CA ALA A 47 -2.04 9.82 -2.93
C ALA A 47 -2.13 11.25 -2.40
N GLU A 48 -1.82 12.23 -3.25
CA GLU A 48 -1.81 13.65 -2.89
C GLU A 48 -2.82 14.42 -3.76
N PRO A 49 -3.84 15.05 -3.17
CA PRO A 49 -4.73 15.96 -3.89
C PRO A 49 -3.95 17.17 -4.40
N VAL A 50 -4.01 17.44 -5.71
CA VAL A 50 -3.33 18.57 -6.36
C VAL A 50 -4.29 19.60 -6.94
N ALA A 51 -5.56 19.22 -7.17
CA ALA A 51 -6.66 20.11 -7.51
C ALA A 51 -7.99 19.53 -6.98
N GLU A 52 -9.09 20.25 -7.17
CA GLU A 52 -10.43 19.86 -6.68
C GLU A 52 -10.86 18.45 -7.15
N ASP A 53 -10.57 18.11 -8.42
CA ASP A 53 -10.88 16.81 -9.04
C ASP A 53 -9.62 16.10 -9.55
N LEU A 54 -8.47 16.34 -8.93
CA LEU A 54 -7.23 15.70 -9.36
C LEU A 54 -6.36 15.29 -8.17
N VAL A 55 -6.06 14.01 -8.12
CA VAL A 55 -5.19 13.38 -7.15
C VAL A 55 -4.07 12.68 -7.89
N ARG A 56 -2.82 12.97 -7.50
CA ARG A 56 -1.65 12.27 -8.01
C ARG A 56 -1.27 11.14 -7.08
N GLY A 57 -0.92 9.99 -7.66
CA GLY A 57 -0.51 8.79 -6.96
C GLY A 57 0.86 8.32 -7.39
N TRP A 58 1.69 7.96 -6.42
CA TRP A 58 2.95 7.25 -6.65
C TRP A 58 3.11 6.09 -5.67
N LEU A 59 4.02 5.18 -5.97
CA LEU A 59 4.34 4.05 -5.11
C LEU A 59 5.58 4.35 -4.28
N SER A 60 5.58 3.90 -3.04
CA SER A 60 6.71 3.89 -2.13
C SER A 60 7.00 2.44 -1.74
N PHE A 61 8.20 1.99 -2.04
CA PHE A 61 8.69 0.67 -1.66
C PHE A 61 9.56 0.83 -0.42
N ARG A 62 9.18 0.14 0.67
CA ARG A 62 9.85 0.26 1.97
C ARG A 62 10.35 -1.08 2.49
N LEU A 63 11.56 -1.08 3.00
CA LEU A 63 12.15 -2.21 3.70
C LEU A 63 13.08 -1.69 4.80
N ASP A 64 12.77 -1.99 6.05
CA ASP A 64 13.51 -1.48 7.22
C ASP A 64 13.71 0.05 7.14
N ASP A 65 14.96 0.51 6.98
CA ASP A 65 15.34 1.92 6.83
C ASP A 65 15.43 2.39 5.36
N GLU A 66 15.27 1.47 4.40
CA GLU A 66 15.33 1.76 2.96
C GLU A 66 13.96 2.17 2.42
N LYS A 67 13.94 3.25 1.63
CA LYS A 67 12.74 3.77 0.95
C LYS A 67 13.06 4.15 -0.49
N TYR A 68 12.28 3.64 -1.43
CA TYR A 68 12.32 4.01 -2.84
C TYR A 68 10.96 4.50 -3.30
N ASP A 69 10.86 5.78 -3.65
CA ASP A 69 9.64 6.38 -4.17
C ASP A 69 9.69 6.44 -5.69
N THR A 70 8.58 6.11 -6.35
CA THR A 70 8.44 6.30 -7.80
C THR A 70 8.08 7.74 -8.11
N ALA A 71 8.21 8.12 -9.38
CA ALA A 71 7.49 9.28 -9.90
C ALA A 71 5.96 9.07 -9.79
N PRO A 72 5.15 10.14 -9.85
CA PRO A 72 3.71 10.02 -10.01
C PRO A 72 3.37 9.24 -11.28
N VAL A 73 2.70 8.10 -11.11
CA VAL A 73 2.31 7.19 -12.20
C VAL A 73 0.80 6.99 -12.29
N ILE A 74 0.04 7.48 -11.31
CA ILE A 74 -1.41 7.41 -11.27
C ILE A 74 -1.96 8.83 -11.14
N LEU A 75 -2.96 9.16 -11.95
CA LEU A 75 -3.72 10.40 -11.88
C LEU A 75 -5.19 10.04 -11.94
N GLU A 76 -5.93 10.33 -10.88
CA GLU A 76 -7.35 9.99 -10.75
C GLU A 76 -8.09 11.13 -10.04
N GLU A 77 -9.42 11.10 -10.10
CA GLU A 77 -10.27 12.16 -9.53
C GLU A 77 -10.30 12.12 -7.99
N THR A 78 -10.03 10.95 -7.40
CA THR A 78 -10.11 10.75 -5.95
C THR A 78 -8.98 9.88 -5.42
N VAL A 79 -8.65 10.06 -4.14
CA VAL A 79 -7.69 9.22 -3.42
C VAL A 79 -8.07 7.74 -3.47
N ALA A 80 -9.36 7.42 -3.31
CA ALA A 80 -9.83 6.04 -3.38
C ALA A 80 -9.50 5.40 -4.73
N ARG A 81 -9.76 6.12 -5.83
CA ARG A 81 -9.44 5.63 -7.19
C ARG A 81 -7.95 5.45 -7.41
N VAL A 82 -7.12 6.36 -6.89
CA VAL A 82 -5.66 6.19 -6.91
C VAL A 82 -5.25 4.88 -6.23
N VAL A 83 -5.80 4.60 -5.04
CA VAL A 83 -5.49 3.40 -4.26
C VAL A 83 -5.97 2.14 -4.98
N GLU A 84 -7.21 2.14 -5.49
CA GLU A 84 -7.77 1.03 -6.26
C GLU A 84 -6.89 0.70 -7.46
N ARG A 85 -6.54 1.72 -8.26
CA ARG A 85 -5.64 1.53 -9.42
C ARG A 85 -4.27 1.02 -9.05
N ALA A 86 -3.70 1.53 -7.95
CA ALA A 86 -2.40 1.10 -7.49
C ALA A 86 -2.41 -0.38 -7.07
N ALA A 87 -3.47 -0.82 -6.40
CA ALA A 87 -3.66 -2.22 -5.99
C ALA A 87 -3.92 -3.17 -7.18
N GLU A 88 -4.46 -2.66 -8.29
CA GLU A 88 -4.67 -3.42 -9.53
C GLU A 88 -3.41 -3.53 -10.42
N LEU A 89 -2.30 -2.87 -10.07
CA LEU A 89 -1.09 -2.91 -10.88
C LEU A 89 -0.51 -4.33 -10.94
N PRO A 90 -0.20 -4.85 -12.13
CA PRO A 90 0.34 -6.20 -12.27
C PRO A 90 1.77 -6.25 -11.72
N GLU A 91 2.14 -7.39 -11.11
CA GLU A 91 3.45 -7.60 -10.50
C GLU A 91 4.66 -7.22 -11.40
N PRO A 92 4.69 -7.55 -12.71
CA PRO A 92 5.79 -7.12 -13.58
C PRO A 92 5.95 -5.60 -13.66
N MET A 93 4.84 -4.85 -13.62
CA MET A 93 4.87 -3.39 -13.63
C MET A 93 5.38 -2.84 -12.29
N LEU A 94 4.96 -3.46 -11.17
CA LEU A 94 5.48 -3.12 -9.84
C LEU A 94 7.00 -3.35 -9.76
N GLN A 95 7.50 -4.47 -10.32
CA GLN A 95 8.94 -4.75 -10.42
C GLN A 95 9.69 -3.72 -11.27
N GLN A 96 9.11 -3.32 -12.41
CA GLN A 96 9.70 -2.28 -13.26
C GLN A 96 9.76 -0.92 -12.55
N LEU A 97 8.68 -0.53 -11.86
CA LEU A 97 8.62 0.70 -11.10
C LEU A 97 9.63 0.71 -9.95
N PHE A 98 9.74 -0.41 -9.22
CA PHE A 98 10.74 -0.59 -8.16
C PHE A 98 12.17 -0.47 -8.70
N SER A 99 12.48 -1.20 -9.78
CA SER A 99 13.80 -1.16 -10.44
C SER A 99 14.15 0.24 -10.92
N SER A 100 13.17 1.00 -11.42
CA SER A 100 13.35 2.38 -11.86
C SER A 100 13.58 3.34 -10.69
N ALA A 101 12.90 3.14 -9.56
CA ALA A 101 13.01 4.00 -8.38
C ALA A 101 14.31 3.74 -7.58
N ARG A 102 14.86 2.53 -7.66
CA ARG A 102 16.11 2.13 -7.00
C ARG A 102 17.37 2.67 -7.69
N ARG A 103 17.27 3.15 -8.94
CA ARG A 103 18.41 3.54 -9.77
C ARG A 103 19.05 4.87 -9.39
#